data_AF-A0A414M2F9-F1
#
_entry.id   AF-A0A414M2F9-F1
#
_cell.length_a   1.000
_cell.length_b   1.000
_cell.length_c   1.000
_cell.angle_alpha   90.00
_cell.angle_beta   90.00
_cell.angle_gamma   90.00
#
_symmetry.space_group_name_H-M   'P 1'
#
loop_
_entity.id
_entity.type
_entity.pdbx_description
1 polymer ?
#
loop_
_entity_poly.entity_id
_entity_poly.type
_entity_poly.pdbx_seq_one_letter_code
_entity_poly.pdbx_strand_id
1 'polypeptide(L)'
;MSNLISILGVQKELIPIKRDKLRGLNADMLLRFSFYTIDFNNQILCVIQAKNAQESITPGNYKKITRQVETVMNMPVVVLLDSLTYYERERLINQEVYFIISDKYAFLPSLIVNVQAKKRDKNPTRLTPAAQYVLLYYLLDDKNENEFTIKKLEEIVPYNYVTLARAVTSLENCQLCDTKIQDDTGIKFIRFSNSKRELWTKAQSYLSSPVKKVLYCDVVPEGNFGISGVNALSHHSHLNPEQYGTMAIWDKQFNQADGQYNEVEGLYKIEIWKYPVTIPYQPNGGIVDKLSLYLSMEDDPDSRIEKELEIMIEEMD
;
A
#
# COMPACT_ATOMS: atom_id res chain seq x y z
N MET A 1 23.30 15.74 -30.80
CA MET A 1 22.78 15.94 -29.44
C MET A 1 21.78 14.83 -29.21
N SER A 2 22.08 13.89 -28.32
CA SER A 2 21.22 12.76 -28.02
C SER A 2 19.99 13.25 -27.25
N ASN A 3 18.79 13.05 -27.82
CA ASN A 3 17.53 13.35 -27.15
C ASN A 3 17.24 12.22 -26.15
N LEU A 4 17.93 12.24 -25.02
CA LEU A 4 17.72 11.28 -23.93
C LEU A 4 16.50 11.68 -23.11
N ILE A 5 15.66 10.69 -22.80
CA ILE A 5 14.56 10.82 -21.86
C ILE A 5 14.64 9.73 -20.79
N SER A 6 14.21 10.07 -19.57
CA SER A 6 14.01 9.09 -18.51
C SER A 6 12.56 8.60 -18.56
N ILE A 7 12.36 7.29 -18.59
CA ILE A 7 11.05 6.63 -18.47
C ILE A 7 11.11 5.72 -17.27
N LEU A 8 10.39 6.06 -16.20
CA LEU A 8 10.33 5.27 -14.96
C LEU A 8 11.73 4.90 -14.41
N GLY A 9 12.66 5.86 -14.46
CA GLY A 9 14.05 5.69 -14.00
C GLY A 9 15.00 5.01 -15.00
N VAL A 10 14.52 4.61 -16.18
CA VAL A 10 15.35 4.04 -17.25
C VAL A 10 15.64 5.12 -18.30
N GLN A 11 16.92 5.39 -18.53
CA GLN A 11 17.35 6.32 -19.58
C GLN A 11 17.25 5.66 -20.96
N LYS A 12 16.62 6.37 -21.90
CA LYS A 12 16.39 5.90 -23.26
C LYS A 12 16.60 7.03 -24.26
N GLU A 13 17.14 6.69 -25.42
CA GLU A 13 17.35 7.64 -26.50
C GLU A 13 16.14 7.69 -27.44
N LEU A 14 15.67 8.90 -27.75
CA LEU A 14 14.70 9.15 -28.80
C LEU A 14 15.41 9.27 -30.15
N ILE A 15 15.11 8.32 -31.05
CA ILE A 15 15.68 8.29 -32.39
C ILE A 15 14.68 8.94 -33.37
N PRO A 16 15.00 10.07 -34.01
CA PRO A 16 14.07 10.73 -34.93
C PRO A 16 13.66 9.84 -36.10
N ILE A 17 12.36 9.80 -36.41
CA ILE A 17 11.84 9.05 -37.57
C ILE A 17 12.04 9.89 -38.85
N LYS A 18 12.70 9.29 -39.86
CA LYS A 18 12.90 9.94 -41.16
C LYS A 18 11.58 10.10 -41.91
N ARG A 19 11.44 11.19 -42.68
CA ARG A 19 10.19 11.57 -43.38
C ARG A 19 9.66 10.52 -44.35
N ASP A 20 10.53 9.76 -44.98
CA ASP A 20 10.18 8.65 -45.88
C ASP A 20 9.39 7.55 -45.18
N LYS A 21 9.62 7.33 -43.87
CA LYS A 21 8.87 6.36 -43.05
C LYS A 21 7.54 6.89 -42.51
N LEU A 22 7.24 8.18 -42.70
CA LEU A 22 5.99 8.82 -42.27
C LEU A 22 4.98 8.98 -43.42
N ARG A 23 5.24 8.34 -44.58
CA ARG A 23 4.37 8.38 -45.75
C ARG A 23 3.01 7.76 -45.40
N GLY A 24 1.95 8.55 -45.49
CA GLY A 24 0.58 8.16 -45.13
C GLY A 24 -0.04 9.04 -44.04
N LEU A 25 0.78 9.79 -43.29
CA LEU A 25 0.28 10.83 -42.39
C LEU A 25 -0.13 12.09 -43.15
N ASN A 26 -1.17 12.76 -42.68
CA ASN A 26 -1.61 14.02 -43.27
C ASN A 26 -0.61 15.16 -42.98
N ALA A 27 -0.65 16.21 -43.80
CA ALA A 27 0.28 17.34 -43.68
C ALA A 27 0.15 18.08 -42.33
N ASP A 28 -1.06 18.18 -41.78
CA ASP A 28 -1.33 18.80 -40.47
C ASP A 28 -0.54 18.13 -39.35
N MET A 29 -0.55 16.79 -39.29
CA MET A 29 0.18 16.01 -38.29
C MET A 29 1.69 16.20 -38.39
N LEU A 30 2.22 16.18 -39.61
CA LEU A 30 3.65 16.38 -39.85
C LEU A 30 4.11 17.78 -39.44
N LEU A 31 3.23 18.77 -39.52
CA LEU A 31 3.50 20.14 -39.06
C LEU A 31 3.43 20.23 -37.54
N ARG A 32 2.38 19.67 -36.92
CA ARG A 32 2.11 19.81 -35.48
C ARG A 32 2.96 18.94 -34.57
N PHE A 33 3.41 17.77 -35.04
CA PHE A 33 4.13 16.80 -34.21
C PHE A 33 5.54 16.50 -34.71
N SER A 34 6.41 16.20 -33.76
CA SER A 34 7.69 15.52 -33.95
C SER A 34 7.52 14.04 -33.66
N PHE A 35 8.21 13.20 -34.43
CA PHE A 35 8.08 11.74 -34.39
C PHE A 35 9.43 11.10 -34.10
N TYR A 36 9.45 10.21 -33.11
CA TYR A 36 10.64 9.48 -32.69
C TYR A 36 10.31 8.00 -32.54
N THR A 37 11.32 7.15 -32.64
CA THR A 37 11.28 5.76 -32.17
C THR A 37 12.04 5.61 -30.89
N ILE A 38 11.56 4.72 -30.04
CA ILE A 38 12.22 4.32 -28.81
C ILE A 38 12.09 2.80 -28.66
N ASP A 39 13.13 2.15 -28.16
CA ASP A 39 13.06 0.76 -27.72
C ASP A 39 12.89 0.73 -26.21
N PHE A 40 11.74 0.24 -25.76
CA PHE A 40 11.43 0.07 -24.35
C PHE A 40 10.87 -1.34 -24.11
N ASN A 41 11.47 -2.09 -23.18
CA ASN A 41 11.12 -3.48 -22.86
C ASN A 41 11.01 -4.40 -24.09
N ASN A 42 11.99 -4.34 -25.00
CA ASN A 42 12.05 -5.12 -26.24
C ASN A 42 10.88 -4.84 -27.20
N GLN A 43 10.25 -3.67 -27.09
CA GLN A 43 9.20 -3.21 -27.98
C GLN A 43 9.57 -1.85 -28.57
N ILE A 44 9.50 -1.75 -29.89
CA ILE A 44 9.69 -0.48 -30.61
C ILE A 44 8.37 0.29 -30.56
N LEU A 45 8.44 1.52 -30.05
CA LEU A 45 7.29 2.42 -29.93
C LEU A 45 7.52 3.68 -30.77
N CYS A 46 6.43 4.19 -31.36
CA CYS A 46 6.42 5.50 -32.01
C CYS A 46 6.05 6.56 -30.96
N VAL A 47 6.97 7.48 -30.67
CA VAL A 47 6.74 8.60 -29.75
C VAL A 47 6.37 9.84 -30.54
N ILE A 48 5.23 10.44 -30.22
CA ILE A 48 4.81 11.72 -30.76
C ILE A 48 4.92 12.82 -29.70
N GLN A 49 5.44 13.98 -30.09
CA GLN A 49 5.55 15.15 -29.24
C GLN A 49 5.03 16.36 -30.00
N ALA A 50 4.14 17.16 -29.38
CA ALA A 50 3.69 18.41 -29.98
C ALA A 50 4.87 19.37 -30.14
N LYS A 51 5.01 20.00 -31.30
CA LYS A 51 6.07 21.00 -31.53
C LYS A 51 5.80 22.31 -30.81
N ASN A 52 4.53 22.63 -30.57
CA ASN A 52 4.11 23.80 -29.83
C ASN A 52 3.66 23.38 -28.42
N ALA A 53 4.50 23.67 -27.42
CA ALA A 53 4.21 23.34 -26.02
C ALA A 53 3.00 24.08 -25.43
N GLN A 54 2.54 25.17 -26.07
CA GLN A 54 1.34 25.92 -25.64
C GLN A 54 0.04 25.37 -26.24
N GLU A 55 0.12 24.40 -27.14
CA GLU A 55 -1.05 23.83 -27.78
C GLU A 55 -1.75 22.83 -26.83
N SER A 56 -2.89 23.23 -26.27
CA SER A 56 -3.72 22.34 -25.46
C SER A 56 -4.50 21.37 -26.36
N ILE A 57 -4.15 20.09 -26.30
CA ILE A 57 -4.84 19.03 -27.04
C ILE A 57 -5.64 18.19 -26.05
N THR A 58 -6.94 18.04 -26.31
CA THR A 58 -7.82 17.28 -25.41
C THR A 58 -7.52 15.77 -25.49
N PRO A 59 -7.79 14.99 -24.42
CA PRO A 59 -7.62 13.54 -24.44
C PRO A 59 -8.34 12.83 -25.59
N GLY A 60 -9.54 13.29 -25.95
CA GLY A 60 -10.30 12.74 -27.08
C GLY A 60 -9.66 13.02 -28.44
N ASN A 61 -8.96 14.15 -28.59
CA ASN A 61 -8.20 14.44 -29.80
C ASN A 61 -6.92 13.61 -29.86
N TYR A 62 -6.23 13.40 -28.73
CA TYR A 62 -5.08 12.49 -28.70
C TYR A 62 -5.45 11.08 -29.17
N LYS A 63 -6.59 10.54 -28.72
CA LYS A 63 -7.08 9.23 -29.19
C LYS A 63 -7.22 9.14 -30.71
N LYS A 64 -7.77 10.18 -31.35
CA LYS A 64 -7.92 10.21 -32.81
C LYS A 64 -6.56 10.27 -33.50
N ILE A 65 -5.66 11.10 -32.97
CA ILE A 65 -4.31 11.30 -33.51
C ILE A 65 -3.51 10.01 -33.40
N THR A 66 -3.41 9.42 -32.21
CA THR A 66 -2.62 8.20 -31.99
C THR A 66 -3.13 7.07 -32.86
N ARG A 67 -4.44 6.84 -32.96
CA ARG A 67 -5.01 5.79 -33.82
C ARG A 67 -4.66 5.94 -35.30
N GLN A 68 -4.67 7.17 -35.81
CA GLN A 68 -4.28 7.44 -37.20
C GLN A 68 -2.79 7.17 -37.41
N VAL A 69 -1.95 7.58 -36.46
CA VAL A 69 -0.50 7.33 -36.53
C VAL A 69 -0.19 5.84 -36.41
N GLU A 70 -0.85 5.11 -35.51
CA GLU A 70 -0.67 3.66 -35.32
C GLU A 70 -0.98 2.89 -36.60
N THR A 71 -2.03 3.29 -37.30
CA THR A 71 -2.45 2.66 -38.57
C THR A 71 -1.36 2.81 -39.65
N VAL A 72 -0.71 3.98 -39.72
CA VAL A 72 0.34 4.25 -40.71
C VAL A 72 1.67 3.63 -40.30
N MET A 73 2.02 3.70 -39.03
CA MET A 73 3.31 3.25 -38.52
C MET A 73 3.35 1.75 -38.24
N ASN A 74 2.18 1.09 -38.18
CA ASN A 74 2.03 -0.32 -37.84
C ASN A 74 2.76 -0.72 -36.53
N MET A 75 2.74 0.19 -35.56
CA MET A 75 3.30 0.01 -34.22
C MET A 75 2.58 0.94 -33.25
N PRO A 76 2.61 0.65 -31.94
CA PRO A 76 1.91 1.47 -30.98
C PRO A 76 2.47 2.88 -30.87
N VAL A 77 1.59 3.83 -30.58
CA VAL A 77 1.94 5.26 -30.50
C VAL A 77 1.78 5.77 -29.08
N VAL A 78 2.80 6.49 -28.61
CA VAL A 78 2.87 7.05 -27.26
C VAL A 78 3.06 8.56 -27.33
N VAL A 79 2.31 9.30 -26.54
CA VAL A 79 2.42 10.76 -26.47
C VAL A 79 3.42 11.17 -25.40
N LEU A 80 4.43 11.95 -25.76
CA LEU A 80 5.35 12.57 -24.81
C LEU A 80 4.78 13.91 -24.33
N LEU A 81 4.59 14.05 -23.03
CA LEU A 81 3.95 15.19 -22.39
C LEU A 81 4.81 15.71 -21.23
N ASP A 82 4.84 17.03 -21.05
CA ASP A 82 5.63 17.65 -19.97
C ASP A 82 4.95 17.53 -18.61
N SER A 83 3.62 17.67 -18.56
CA SER A 83 2.82 17.52 -17.35
C SER A 83 1.35 17.25 -17.68
N LEU A 84 0.61 16.66 -16.73
CA LEU A 84 -0.84 16.46 -16.80
C LEU A 84 -1.45 16.59 -15.41
N THR A 85 -2.66 17.13 -15.33
CA THR A 85 -3.46 17.06 -14.10
C THR A 85 -3.92 15.61 -13.82
N TYR A 86 -4.34 15.32 -12.59
CA TYR A 86 -4.90 14.00 -12.25
C TYR A 86 -6.08 13.61 -13.15
N TYR A 87 -7.01 14.55 -13.40
CA TYR A 87 -8.20 14.33 -14.22
C TYR A 87 -7.86 14.01 -15.68
N GLU A 88 -6.87 14.69 -16.26
CA GLU A 88 -6.45 14.45 -17.65
C GLU A 88 -5.75 13.09 -17.82
N ARG A 89 -4.96 12.67 -16.82
CA ARG A 89 -4.33 11.34 -16.80
C ARG A 89 -5.39 10.24 -16.80
N GLU A 90 -6.36 10.31 -15.89
CA GLU A 90 -7.49 9.38 -15.82
C GLU A 90 -8.26 9.33 -17.14
N ARG A 91 -8.52 10.50 -17.75
CA ARG A 91 -9.18 10.58 -19.07
C ARG A 91 -8.38 9.89 -20.17
N LEU A 92 -7.06 10.07 -20.24
CA LEU A 92 -6.21 9.44 -21.26
C LEU A 92 -6.16 7.91 -21.09
N ILE A 93 -6.04 7.43 -19.86
CA ILE A 93 -6.09 6.00 -19.54
C ILE A 93 -7.42 5.39 -19.99
N ASN A 94 -8.55 6.00 -19.60
CA ASN A 94 -9.89 5.56 -20.00
C ASN A 94 -10.14 5.64 -21.51
N GLN A 95 -9.36 6.45 -22.23
CA GLN A 95 -9.44 6.56 -23.68
C GLN A 95 -8.46 5.64 -24.42
N GLU A 96 -7.66 4.86 -23.68
CA GLU A 96 -6.61 3.96 -24.19
C GLU A 96 -5.52 4.71 -24.96
N VAL A 97 -5.17 5.91 -24.50
CA VAL A 97 -4.10 6.73 -25.08
C VAL A 97 -2.84 6.56 -24.27
N TYR A 98 -1.80 5.97 -24.86
CA TYR A 98 -0.50 5.80 -24.22
C TYR A 98 0.25 7.13 -24.11
N PHE A 99 0.91 7.35 -22.97
CA PHE A 99 1.66 8.58 -22.71
C PHE A 99 2.89 8.37 -21.81
N ILE A 100 3.84 9.31 -21.88
CA ILE A 100 5.02 9.42 -21.01
C ILE A 100 5.06 10.84 -20.43
N ILE A 101 5.22 10.95 -19.10
CA ILE A 101 5.45 12.19 -18.36
C ILE A 101 6.76 12.06 -17.57
N SER A 102 7.86 12.38 -18.24
CA SER A 102 9.22 12.33 -17.66
C SER A 102 9.48 11.05 -16.84
N ASP A 103 10.19 11.16 -15.72
CA ASP A 103 10.49 10.08 -14.78
C ASP A 103 9.33 9.72 -13.84
N LYS A 104 8.24 10.50 -13.84
CA LYS A 104 7.16 10.41 -12.85
C LYS A 104 6.08 9.38 -13.23
N TYR A 105 5.62 9.37 -14.48
CA TYR A 105 4.50 8.54 -14.91
C TYR A 105 4.61 8.11 -16.37
N ALA A 106 4.24 6.87 -16.68
CA ALA A 106 4.09 6.40 -18.05
C ALA A 106 2.97 5.34 -18.14
N PHE A 107 2.19 5.39 -19.22
CA PHE A 107 1.18 4.41 -19.61
C PHE A 107 1.50 3.94 -21.04
N LEU A 108 1.86 2.67 -21.22
CA LEU A 108 2.48 2.12 -22.44
C LEU A 108 1.74 0.85 -22.92
N PRO A 109 1.84 0.47 -24.20
CA PRO A 109 1.07 -0.65 -24.79
C PRO A 109 1.38 -2.04 -24.24
N SER A 110 2.63 -2.31 -23.86
CA SER A 110 3.00 -3.55 -23.14
C SER A 110 2.73 -3.46 -21.63
N LEU A 111 2.17 -2.34 -21.14
CA LEU A 111 1.58 -2.24 -19.80
C LEU A 111 0.09 -2.64 -19.85
N ILE A 112 -0.24 -3.80 -20.42
CA ILE A 112 -1.45 -4.52 -19.98
C ILE A 112 -1.07 -5.14 -18.62
N VAL A 113 -1.38 -4.38 -17.58
CA VAL A 113 -1.05 -4.59 -16.17
C VAL A 113 0.43 -4.39 -15.84
N ASN A 114 0.74 -3.18 -15.41
CA ASN A 114 1.34 -3.06 -14.09
C ASN A 114 0.57 -1.96 -13.32
N VAL A 115 -0.69 -2.26 -12.89
CA VAL A 115 -0.94 -2.04 -11.44
C VAL A 115 0.29 -2.65 -10.85
N GLN A 116 1.14 -1.89 -10.18
CA GLN A 116 2.31 -2.47 -9.56
C GLN A 116 1.87 -3.81 -8.93
N ALA A 117 2.15 -4.93 -9.60
CA ALA A 117 2.98 -5.92 -8.98
C ALA A 117 4.13 -5.02 -8.62
N LYS A 118 4.04 -4.48 -7.38
CA LYS A 118 5.18 -3.96 -6.68
C LYS A 118 6.24 -4.92 -7.16
N LYS A 119 7.32 -4.42 -7.77
CA LYS A 119 8.57 -5.15 -7.57
C LYS A 119 8.44 -5.53 -6.11
N ARG A 120 8.20 -6.82 -5.82
CA ARG A 120 8.34 -7.30 -4.47
C ARG A 120 9.75 -6.87 -4.29
N ASP A 121 9.93 -5.76 -3.57
CA ASP A 121 11.21 -5.43 -3.04
C ASP A 121 11.64 -6.78 -2.54
N LYS A 122 12.79 -7.26 -3.02
CA LYS A 122 13.32 -8.53 -2.53
C LYS A 122 13.53 -8.47 -1.00
N ASN A 123 13.22 -7.32 -0.38
CA ASN A 123 12.91 -7.10 1.01
C ASN A 123 11.42 -6.72 1.16
N PRO A 124 10.55 -7.54 1.76
CA PRO A 124 9.19 -7.12 2.08
C PRO A 124 9.24 -5.79 2.85
N THR A 125 8.65 -4.71 2.31
CA THR A 125 8.88 -3.39 2.88
C THR A 125 8.23 -3.26 4.27
N ARG A 126 6.99 -3.77 4.44
CA ARG A 126 6.25 -4.03 5.69
C ARG A 126 5.05 -4.94 5.40
N LEU A 127 4.50 -5.61 6.43
CA LEU A 127 3.24 -6.36 6.33
C LEU A 127 2.06 -5.43 6.04
N THR A 128 1.06 -5.94 5.32
CA THR A 128 -0.24 -5.26 5.25
C THR A 128 -0.92 -5.27 6.64
N PRO A 129 -1.78 -4.29 6.98
CA PRO A 129 -2.48 -4.27 8.27
C PRO A 129 -3.23 -5.57 8.59
N ALA A 130 -3.90 -6.17 7.61
CA ALA A 130 -4.59 -7.45 7.80
C ALA A 130 -3.62 -8.63 8.02
N ALA A 131 -2.49 -8.65 7.31
CA ALA A 131 -1.44 -9.65 7.52
C ALA A 131 -0.81 -9.54 8.91
N GLN A 132 -0.51 -8.32 9.34
CA GLN A 132 0.00 -8.06 10.68
C GLN A 132 -1.02 -8.51 11.73
N TYR A 133 -2.29 -8.15 11.60
CA TYR A 133 -3.34 -8.59 12.52
C TYR A 133 -3.43 -10.12 12.62
N VAL A 134 -3.38 -10.84 11.49
CA VAL A 134 -3.41 -12.33 11.48
C VAL A 134 -2.18 -12.91 12.18
N LEU A 135 -1.00 -12.33 11.97
CA LEU A 135 0.22 -12.74 12.66
C LEU A 135 0.12 -12.50 14.18
N LEU A 136 -0.29 -11.30 14.58
CA LEU A 136 -0.45 -10.95 15.99
C LEU A 136 -1.51 -11.82 16.67
N TYR A 137 -2.61 -12.13 15.98
CA TYR A 137 -3.58 -13.12 16.43
C TYR A 137 -2.93 -14.47 16.73
N TYR A 138 -2.14 -15.01 15.81
CA TYR A 138 -1.46 -16.28 16.02
C TYR A 138 -0.48 -16.22 17.22
N LEU A 139 0.28 -15.14 17.36
CA LEU A 139 1.23 -14.97 18.46
C LEU A 139 0.51 -14.88 19.82
N LEU A 140 -0.65 -14.23 19.88
CA LEU A 140 -1.44 -14.06 21.09
C LEU A 140 -2.36 -15.24 21.41
N ASP A 141 -2.57 -16.18 20.48
CA ASP A 141 -3.52 -17.30 20.68
C ASP A 141 -2.95 -18.40 21.57
N ASP A 142 -3.57 -18.66 22.71
CA ASP A 142 -3.13 -19.67 23.68
C ASP A 142 -3.52 -21.11 23.30
N LYS A 143 -4.32 -21.29 22.24
CA LYS A 143 -4.81 -22.61 21.82
C LYS A 143 -3.76 -23.48 21.14
N ASN A 144 -2.57 -22.93 20.85
CA ASN A 144 -1.46 -23.61 20.17
C ASN A 144 -1.87 -24.23 18.83
N GLU A 145 -2.89 -23.68 18.18
CA GLU A 145 -3.30 -24.12 16.85
C GLU A 145 -2.32 -23.55 15.82
N ASN A 146 -1.55 -24.42 15.18
CA ASN A 146 -0.48 -24.01 14.26
C ASN A 146 -0.88 -24.12 12.79
N GLU A 147 -2.11 -24.56 12.50
CA GLU A 147 -2.59 -24.76 11.14
C GLU A 147 -3.99 -24.17 10.94
N PHE A 148 -4.15 -23.37 9.90
CA PHE A 148 -5.40 -22.72 9.57
C PHE A 148 -5.73 -22.87 8.08
N THR A 149 -7.01 -22.74 7.76
CA THR A 149 -7.45 -22.43 6.40
C THR A 149 -7.93 -20.98 6.35
N ILE A 150 -7.99 -20.38 5.15
CA ILE A 150 -8.53 -19.01 4.99
C ILE A 150 -9.98 -18.94 5.50
N LYS A 151 -10.78 -19.99 5.28
CA LYS A 151 -12.17 -20.06 5.78
C LYS A 151 -12.22 -20.06 7.29
N LYS A 152 -11.36 -20.84 7.95
CA LYS A 152 -11.28 -20.86 9.41
C LYS A 152 -10.85 -19.50 9.96
N LEU A 153 -9.89 -18.82 9.32
CA LEU A 153 -9.51 -17.46 9.70
C LEU A 153 -10.69 -16.49 9.54
N GLU A 154 -11.48 -16.59 8.48
CA GLU A 154 -12.66 -15.73 8.23
C GLU A 154 -13.72 -15.85 9.35
N GLU A 155 -13.80 -16.99 10.03
CA GLU A 155 -14.68 -17.19 11.19
C GLU A 155 -14.15 -16.53 12.48
N ILE A 156 -12.85 -16.26 12.55
CA ILE A 156 -12.14 -15.87 13.78
C ILE A 156 -11.77 -14.39 13.78
N VAL A 157 -11.39 -13.84 12.61
CA VAL A 157 -10.91 -12.46 12.48
C VAL A 157 -11.89 -11.60 11.68
N PRO A 158 -11.96 -10.28 11.90
CA PRO A 158 -12.98 -9.41 11.31
C PRO A 158 -12.65 -9.02 9.86
N TYR A 159 -12.24 -9.98 9.04
CA TYR A 159 -11.85 -9.78 7.65
C TYR A 159 -12.49 -10.84 6.76
N ASN A 160 -12.95 -10.41 5.58
CA ASN A 160 -13.46 -11.32 4.56
C ASN A 160 -12.35 -12.17 3.92
N TYR A 161 -12.78 -13.24 3.26
CA TYR A 161 -11.92 -14.20 2.58
C TYR A 161 -10.91 -13.55 1.63
N VAL A 162 -11.34 -12.58 0.82
CA VAL A 162 -10.47 -11.91 -0.18
C VAL A 162 -9.35 -11.14 0.51
N THR A 163 -9.65 -10.46 1.62
CA THR A 163 -8.67 -9.74 2.43
C THR A 163 -7.70 -10.72 3.08
N LEU A 164 -8.22 -11.83 3.60
CA LEU A 164 -7.41 -12.87 4.24
C LEU A 164 -6.51 -13.61 3.25
N ALA A 165 -6.99 -13.92 2.05
CA ALA A 165 -6.16 -14.51 1.00
C ALA A 165 -4.95 -13.64 0.68
N ARG A 166 -5.16 -12.31 0.58
CA ARG A 166 -4.08 -11.34 0.38
C ARG A 166 -3.15 -11.24 1.59
N ALA A 167 -3.71 -11.27 2.79
CA ALA A 167 -2.96 -11.25 4.05
C ALA A 167 -2.03 -12.47 4.16
N VAL A 168 -2.54 -13.66 3.85
CA VAL A 168 -1.78 -14.92 3.82
C VAL A 168 -0.68 -14.88 2.77
N THR A 169 -0.97 -14.39 1.55
CA THR A 169 0.09 -14.17 0.55
C THR A 169 1.16 -13.21 1.05
N SER A 170 0.80 -12.15 1.80
CA SER A 170 1.76 -11.23 2.40
C SER A 170 2.66 -11.93 3.42
N LEU A 171 2.12 -12.77 4.30
CA LEU A 171 2.87 -13.54 5.30
C LEU A 171 3.81 -14.55 4.64
N GLU A 172 3.32 -15.28 3.64
CA GLU A 172 4.09 -16.24 2.84
C GLU A 172 5.28 -15.58 2.15
N ASN A 173 5.09 -14.38 1.57
CA ASN A 173 6.17 -13.64 0.91
C ASN A 173 7.26 -13.17 1.88
N CYS A 174 6.89 -12.97 3.16
CA CYS A 174 7.84 -12.63 4.23
C CYS A 174 8.42 -13.89 4.89
N GLN A 175 8.07 -15.08 4.39
CA GLN A 175 8.46 -16.38 4.95
C GLN A 175 8.05 -16.52 6.43
N LEU A 176 6.95 -15.89 6.84
CA LEU A 176 6.43 -15.96 8.21
C LEU A 176 5.45 -17.13 8.41
N CYS A 177 4.95 -17.71 7.32
CA CYS A 177 4.17 -18.93 7.33
C CYS A 177 4.47 -19.76 6.10
N ASP A 178 4.27 -21.07 6.22
CA ASP A 178 4.25 -22.01 5.10
C ASP A 178 2.83 -22.19 4.60
N THR A 179 2.66 -22.43 3.30
CA THR A 179 1.35 -22.78 2.75
C THR A 179 1.42 -24.04 1.91
N LYS A 180 0.37 -24.87 2.02
CA LYS A 180 0.22 -26.10 1.23
C LYS A 180 -1.17 -26.18 0.66
N ILE A 181 -1.28 -26.57 -0.61
CA ILE A 181 -2.55 -26.86 -1.25
C ILE A 181 -2.77 -28.36 -1.14
N GLN A 182 -3.94 -28.77 -0.67
CA GLN A 182 -4.32 -30.18 -0.70
C GLN A 182 -4.86 -30.52 -2.10
N ASP A 183 -4.16 -31.40 -2.81
CA ASP A 183 -4.32 -31.63 -4.26
C ASP A 183 -5.73 -32.12 -4.68
N ASP A 184 -6.48 -32.74 -3.76
CA ASP A 184 -7.81 -33.31 -3.99
C ASP A 184 -8.96 -32.29 -3.84
N THR A 185 -8.79 -31.31 -2.96
CA THR A 185 -9.83 -30.35 -2.57
C THR A 185 -9.51 -28.91 -2.97
N GLY A 186 -8.25 -28.63 -3.34
CA GLY A 186 -7.76 -27.28 -3.63
C GLY A 186 -7.68 -26.36 -2.40
N ILE A 187 -7.85 -26.92 -1.18
CA ILE A 187 -7.85 -26.15 0.06
C ILE A 187 -6.41 -25.73 0.38
N LYS A 188 -6.22 -24.44 0.65
CA LYS A 188 -4.94 -23.87 1.09
C LYS A 188 -4.86 -23.89 2.62
N PHE A 189 -3.94 -24.70 3.13
CA PHE A 189 -3.54 -24.75 4.53
C PHE A 189 -2.37 -23.80 4.78
N ILE A 190 -2.40 -23.14 5.93
CA ILE A 190 -1.44 -22.13 6.38
C ILE A 190 -0.86 -22.65 7.68
N ARG A 191 0.47 -22.77 7.76
CA ARG A 191 1.15 -23.30 8.92
C ARG A 191 2.21 -22.33 9.43
N PHE A 192 2.23 -22.12 10.73
CA PHE A 192 3.29 -21.40 11.42
C PHE A 192 4.23 -22.43 12.06
N SER A 193 5.46 -22.51 11.56
CA SER A 193 6.41 -23.59 11.86
C SER A 193 7.42 -23.23 12.96
N ASN A 194 7.54 -21.95 13.30
CA ASN A 194 8.45 -21.42 14.31
C ASN A 194 7.75 -21.32 15.68
N SER A 195 8.52 -21.28 16.77
CA SER A 195 7.97 -20.84 18.06
C SER A 195 7.48 -19.39 17.95
N LYS A 196 6.58 -18.97 18.84
CA LYS A 196 6.06 -17.60 18.83
C LYS A 196 7.19 -16.58 18.98
N ARG A 197 8.14 -16.83 19.88
CA ARG A 197 9.33 -15.98 20.08
C ARG A 197 10.22 -15.87 18.83
N GLU A 198 10.52 -16.99 18.18
CA GLU A 198 11.28 -16.98 16.93
C GLU A 198 10.54 -16.24 15.82
N LEU A 199 9.24 -16.48 15.71
CA LEU A 199 8.40 -15.88 14.68
C LEU A 199 8.28 -14.36 14.86
N TRP A 200 8.11 -13.88 16.09
CA TRP A 200 8.14 -12.45 16.42
C TRP A 200 9.46 -11.80 16.03
N THR A 201 10.59 -12.40 16.44
CA THR A 201 11.93 -11.90 16.12
C THR A 201 12.12 -11.79 14.61
N LYS A 202 11.69 -12.81 13.85
CA LYS A 202 11.72 -12.81 12.39
C LYS A 202 10.82 -11.75 11.78
N ALA A 203 9.67 -11.49 12.40
CA ALA A 203 8.67 -10.56 11.91
C ALA A 203 9.00 -9.08 12.14
N GLN A 204 9.83 -8.73 13.14
CA GLN A 204 10.10 -7.34 13.55
C GLN A 204 10.37 -6.39 12.37
N SER A 205 11.25 -6.78 11.45
CA SER A 205 11.58 -5.96 10.27
C SER A 205 10.40 -5.65 9.33
N TYR A 206 9.31 -6.40 9.45
CA TYR A 206 8.09 -6.26 8.65
C TYR A 206 6.92 -5.64 9.42
N LEU A 207 7.00 -5.57 10.75
CA LEU A 207 5.96 -4.99 11.58
C LEU A 207 5.95 -3.47 11.45
N SER A 208 4.80 -2.86 11.73
CA SER A 208 4.62 -1.41 11.74
C SER A 208 3.83 -0.99 12.96
N SER A 209 4.03 0.23 13.44
CA SER A 209 3.09 0.83 14.39
C SER A 209 1.64 0.72 13.87
N PRO A 210 0.68 0.30 14.73
CA PRO A 210 -0.74 0.26 14.38
C PRO A 210 -1.27 1.67 14.10
N VAL A 211 -0.65 2.69 14.69
CA VAL A 211 -1.11 4.09 14.62
C VAL A 211 -0.99 4.60 13.18
N LYS A 212 -2.13 5.04 12.64
CA LYS A 212 -2.27 5.69 11.34
C LYS A 212 -2.25 7.21 11.49
N LYS A 213 -2.92 7.71 12.53
CA LYS A 213 -3.10 9.13 12.81
C LYS A 213 -3.31 9.33 14.31
N VAL A 214 -2.85 10.45 14.83
CA VAL A 214 -3.11 10.90 16.20
C VAL A 214 -3.99 12.15 16.13
N LEU A 215 -4.98 12.21 17.01
CA LEU A 215 -5.87 13.34 17.25
C LEU A 215 -5.97 13.59 18.76
N TYR A 216 -6.59 14.69 19.14
CA TYR A 216 -6.79 15.07 20.53
C TYR A 216 -8.19 15.64 20.78
N CYS A 217 -8.71 15.45 21.98
CA CYS A 217 -9.98 16.02 22.45
C CYS A 217 -9.98 16.27 23.97
N ASP A 218 -10.83 17.18 24.44
CA ASP A 218 -10.92 17.54 25.88
C ASP A 218 -12.06 16.83 26.62
N VAL A 219 -12.85 16.04 25.90
CA VAL A 219 -13.93 15.24 26.44
C VAL A 219 -13.67 13.77 26.13
N VAL A 220 -14.10 12.89 27.02
CA VAL A 220 -14.04 11.44 26.80
C VAL A 220 -14.83 11.14 25.53
N PRO A 221 -14.21 10.56 24.50
CA PRO A 221 -14.91 10.26 23.26
C PRO A 221 -15.93 9.14 23.50
N GLU A 222 -17.14 9.34 23.01
CA GLU A 222 -18.18 8.32 23.03
C GLU A 222 -17.98 7.35 21.86
N GLY A 223 -18.14 6.04 22.10
CA GLY A 223 -18.04 5.01 21.08
C GLY A 223 -17.10 3.87 21.47
N ASN A 224 -16.69 3.09 20.47
CA ASN A 224 -15.96 1.83 20.65
C ASN A 224 -14.44 2.05 20.74
N PHE A 225 -14.03 2.96 21.61
CA PHE A 225 -12.62 3.25 21.85
C PHE A 225 -12.02 2.24 22.83
N GLY A 226 -10.83 1.73 22.51
CA GLY A 226 -10.02 0.95 23.43
C GLY A 226 -9.10 1.83 24.27
N ILE A 227 -8.80 1.40 25.50
CA ILE A 227 -7.76 2.00 26.35
C ILE A 227 -6.40 1.65 25.75
N SER A 228 -5.55 2.64 25.48
CA SER A 228 -4.21 2.53 24.88
C SER A 228 -3.14 3.28 25.71
N GLY A 229 -1.89 3.28 25.23
CA GLY A 229 -0.77 3.99 25.83
C GLY A 229 -0.44 3.52 27.25
N VAL A 230 0.04 4.43 28.09
CA VAL A 230 0.44 4.14 29.48
C VAL A 230 -0.69 3.49 30.28
N ASN A 231 -1.95 3.90 30.07
CA ASN A 231 -3.08 3.32 30.78
C ASN A 231 -3.28 1.85 30.40
N ALA A 232 -3.14 1.48 29.13
CA ALA A 232 -3.16 0.08 28.72
C ALA A 232 -1.95 -0.68 29.27
N LEU A 233 -0.76 -0.08 29.21
CA LEU A 233 0.47 -0.70 29.70
C LEU A 233 0.42 -0.95 31.21
N SER A 234 -0.22 -0.06 31.99
CA SER A 234 -0.39 -0.20 33.44
C SER A 234 -1.17 -1.45 33.86
N HIS A 235 -2.02 -2.00 32.97
CA HIS A 235 -2.70 -3.27 33.23
C HIS A 235 -1.78 -4.49 33.15
N HIS A 236 -0.58 -4.32 32.60
CA HIS A 236 0.39 -5.38 32.36
C HIS A 236 1.76 -5.09 32.99
N SER A 237 1.89 -3.98 33.72
CA SER A 237 3.15 -3.48 34.26
C SER A 237 2.96 -2.91 35.67
N HIS A 238 4.06 -2.47 36.27
CA HIS A 238 4.05 -1.75 37.54
C HIS A 238 3.90 -0.23 37.37
N LEU A 239 3.57 0.24 36.16
CA LEU A 239 3.33 1.66 35.91
C LEU A 239 2.00 2.11 36.52
N ASN A 240 1.98 3.33 37.04
CA ASN A 240 0.72 3.94 37.46
C ASN A 240 -0.04 4.46 36.24
N PRO A 241 -1.38 4.30 36.21
CA PRO A 241 -2.19 4.90 35.16
C PRO A 241 -2.15 6.43 35.27
N GLU A 242 -2.30 7.09 34.12
CA GLU A 242 -2.45 8.52 34.00
C GLU A 242 -3.92 8.93 34.14
N GLN A 243 -4.16 10.12 34.68
CA GLN A 243 -5.52 10.66 34.87
C GLN A 243 -6.25 10.84 33.54
N TYR A 244 -5.55 11.33 32.52
CA TYR A 244 -6.00 11.39 31.15
C TYR A 244 -5.11 10.49 30.31
N GLY A 245 -5.72 9.64 29.51
CA GLY A 245 -5.02 8.56 28.84
C GLY A 245 -5.08 8.64 27.32
N THR A 246 -4.41 7.69 26.70
CA THR A 246 -4.53 7.45 25.26
C THR A 246 -5.66 6.48 25.00
N MET A 247 -6.47 6.75 23.99
CA MET A 247 -7.52 5.85 23.51
C MET A 247 -7.26 5.51 22.05
N ALA A 248 -7.60 4.29 21.64
CA ALA A 248 -7.41 3.80 20.29
C ALA A 248 -8.73 3.40 19.64
N ILE A 249 -8.85 3.58 18.34
CA ILE A 249 -10.01 3.13 17.56
C ILE A 249 -9.59 2.67 16.18
N TRP A 250 -10.26 1.64 15.65
CA TRP A 250 -10.00 1.19 14.29
C TRP A 250 -10.46 2.25 13.27
N ASP A 251 -9.63 2.55 12.27
CA ASP A 251 -9.94 3.56 11.24
C ASP A 251 -11.28 3.34 10.52
N LYS A 252 -11.74 2.09 10.41
CA LYS A 252 -13.05 1.78 9.83
C LYS A 252 -14.24 2.12 10.73
N GLN A 253 -14.01 2.30 12.02
CA GLN A 253 -15.04 2.64 13.02
C GLN A 253 -14.97 4.11 13.45
N PHE A 254 -13.91 4.81 13.08
CA PHE A 254 -13.75 6.22 13.43
C PHE A 254 -14.48 7.13 12.44
N ASN A 255 -15.27 8.05 12.99
CA ASN A 255 -15.88 9.14 12.25
C ASN A 255 -15.59 10.47 12.95
N GLN A 256 -14.94 11.39 12.24
CA GLN A 256 -14.56 12.68 12.81
C GLN A 256 -15.76 13.55 13.19
N ALA A 257 -16.94 13.31 12.61
CA ALA A 257 -18.16 14.04 12.94
C ALA A 257 -18.75 13.69 14.32
N ASP A 258 -18.32 12.58 14.93
CA ASP A 258 -18.88 12.08 16.19
C ASP A 258 -18.28 12.79 17.43
N GLY A 259 -17.36 13.75 17.23
CA GLY A 259 -16.74 14.50 18.32
C GLY A 259 -15.94 15.71 17.87
N GLN A 260 -15.43 16.46 18.84
CA GLN A 260 -14.54 17.60 18.58
C GLN A 260 -13.09 17.14 18.69
N TYR A 261 -12.47 16.88 17.54
CA TYR A 261 -11.10 16.39 17.45
C TYR A 261 -10.19 17.41 16.75
N ASN A 262 -8.95 17.54 17.23
CA ASN A 262 -7.92 18.39 16.62
C ASN A 262 -6.56 17.65 16.54
N GLU A 263 -5.59 18.23 15.84
CA GLU A 263 -4.26 17.63 15.60
C GLU A 263 -3.16 18.19 16.51
N VAL A 264 -3.50 19.08 17.45
CA VAL A 264 -2.53 19.87 18.23
C VAL A 264 -2.42 19.36 19.67
N GLU A 265 -3.49 19.46 20.45
CA GLU A 265 -3.48 19.12 21.88
C GLU A 265 -4.89 18.86 22.43
N GLY A 266 -4.94 18.24 23.60
CA GLY A 266 -6.17 18.01 24.35
C GLY A 266 -5.93 17.07 25.53
N LEU A 267 -6.90 16.98 26.43
CA LEU A 267 -6.79 16.10 27.59
C LEU A 267 -6.59 14.62 27.20
N TYR A 268 -7.32 14.14 26.19
CA TYR A 268 -7.23 12.77 25.70
C TYR A 268 -6.50 12.72 24.36
N LYS A 269 -5.54 11.78 24.24
CA LYS A 269 -4.89 11.44 22.98
C LYS A 269 -5.67 10.31 22.30
N ILE A 270 -6.01 10.50 21.03
CA ILE A 270 -6.77 9.54 20.23
C ILE A 270 -5.89 8.97 19.13
N GLU A 271 -5.68 7.66 19.14
CA GLU A 271 -4.94 6.94 18.12
C GLU A 271 -5.90 6.23 17.16
N ILE A 272 -5.84 6.61 15.89
CA ILE A 272 -6.59 5.93 14.84
C ILE A 272 -5.71 4.81 14.30
N TRP A 273 -6.12 3.55 14.46
CA TRP A 273 -5.33 2.37 14.12
C TRP A 273 -5.68 1.81 12.74
N LYS A 274 -4.68 1.22 12.06
CA LYS A 274 -4.79 0.64 10.70
C LYS A 274 -5.59 -0.67 10.65
N TYR A 275 -5.76 -1.31 11.81
CA TYR A 275 -6.43 -2.60 12.00
C TYR A 275 -7.15 -2.58 13.37
N PRO A 276 -8.02 -3.57 13.68
CA PRO A 276 -8.78 -3.58 14.93
C PRO A 276 -7.91 -3.52 16.18
N VAL A 277 -8.38 -2.85 17.22
CA VAL A 277 -7.57 -2.49 18.40
C VAL A 277 -7.43 -3.59 19.43
N THR A 278 -8.24 -4.63 19.35
CA THR A 278 -8.16 -5.82 20.22
C THR A 278 -7.97 -7.07 19.37
N ILE A 279 -7.30 -8.06 19.97
CA ILE A 279 -7.08 -9.38 19.40
C ILE A 279 -7.37 -10.42 20.49
N PRO A 280 -8.40 -11.28 20.34
CA PRO A 280 -9.42 -11.30 19.29
C PRO A 280 -10.26 -10.01 19.21
N TYR A 281 -10.95 -9.81 18.09
CA TYR A 281 -11.70 -8.58 17.85
C TYR A 281 -12.90 -8.45 18.79
N GLN A 282 -12.99 -7.32 19.48
CA GLN A 282 -14.08 -6.92 20.35
C GLN A 282 -14.72 -5.64 19.80
N PRO A 283 -16.00 -5.66 19.41
CA PRO A 283 -16.63 -4.53 18.74
C PRO A 283 -16.82 -3.31 19.64
N ASN A 284 -16.88 -3.50 20.96
CA ASN A 284 -17.16 -2.43 21.94
C ASN A 284 -15.89 -1.79 22.52
N GLY A 285 -14.72 -2.05 21.94
CA GLY A 285 -13.45 -1.68 22.53
C GLY A 285 -13.07 -2.59 23.69
N GLY A 286 -12.20 -2.09 24.58
CA GLY A 286 -11.57 -2.86 25.65
C GLY A 286 -10.19 -2.29 25.98
N ILE A 287 -9.30 -3.10 26.54
CA ILE A 287 -7.87 -2.77 26.57
C ILE A 287 -7.28 -3.26 25.25
N VAL A 288 -6.44 -2.44 24.60
CA VAL A 288 -5.81 -2.85 23.34
C VAL A 288 -4.91 -4.09 23.55
N ASP A 289 -4.72 -4.88 22.49
CA ASP A 289 -3.88 -6.07 22.61
C ASP A 289 -2.40 -5.73 22.88
N LYS A 290 -1.73 -6.61 23.63
CA LYS A 290 -0.37 -6.39 24.14
C LYS A 290 0.65 -6.11 23.04
N LEU A 291 0.65 -6.90 21.96
CA LEU A 291 1.66 -6.76 20.91
C LEU A 291 1.42 -5.55 20.02
N SER A 292 0.17 -5.18 19.76
CA SER A 292 -0.13 -3.91 19.09
C SER A 292 0.21 -2.71 19.97
N LEU A 293 -0.03 -2.80 21.28
CA LEU A 293 0.39 -1.78 22.24
C LEU A 293 1.91 -1.58 22.20
N TYR A 294 2.67 -2.67 22.25
CA TYR A 294 4.12 -2.64 22.08
C TYR A 294 4.52 -1.87 20.82
N LEU A 295 3.95 -2.23 19.66
CA LEU A 295 4.27 -1.58 18.38
C LEU A 295 3.83 -0.11 18.31
N SER A 296 2.87 0.31 19.14
CA SER A 296 2.44 1.71 19.23
C SER A 296 3.40 2.57 20.06
N MET A 297 4.18 1.94 20.95
CA MET A 297 5.03 2.59 21.96
C MET A 297 6.52 2.26 21.80
N GLU A 298 6.91 1.47 20.79
CA GLU A 298 8.30 1.00 20.57
C GLU A 298 9.32 2.16 20.44
N ASP A 299 8.89 3.29 19.88
CA ASP A 299 9.72 4.48 19.69
C ASP A 299 9.54 5.53 20.83
N ASP A 300 8.92 5.16 21.96
CA ASP A 300 8.71 6.09 23.09
C ASP A 300 10.03 6.38 23.83
N PRO A 301 10.38 7.65 24.07
CA PRO A 301 11.65 8.01 24.72
C PRO A 301 11.69 7.75 26.23
N ASP A 302 10.57 7.43 26.89
CA ASP A 302 10.57 7.15 28.34
C ASP A 302 11.15 5.76 28.63
N SER A 303 12.32 5.72 29.26
CA SER A 303 13.00 4.48 29.68
C SER A 303 12.16 3.55 30.56
N ARG A 304 11.14 4.07 31.27
CA ARG A 304 10.22 3.25 32.07
C ARG A 304 9.29 2.45 31.18
N ILE A 305 8.85 3.04 30.06
CA ILE A 305 8.01 2.38 29.06
C ILE A 305 8.86 1.32 28.35
N GLU A 306 10.04 1.69 27.87
CA GLU A 306 10.99 0.77 27.21
C GLU A 306 11.20 -0.52 28.02
N LYS A 307 11.48 -0.39 29.33
CA LYS A 307 11.69 -1.53 30.23
C LYS A 307 10.46 -2.46 30.32
N GLU A 308 9.25 -1.90 30.44
CA GLU A 308 8.04 -2.73 30.55
C GLU A 308 7.69 -3.38 29.20
N LEU A 309 8.03 -2.74 28.08
CA LEU A 309 7.93 -3.33 26.74
C LEU A 309 8.91 -4.49 26.56
N GLU A 310 10.14 -4.39 27.06
CA GLU A 310 11.11 -5.49 27.05
C GLU A 310 10.58 -6.71 27.82
N ILE A 311 10.09 -6.51 29.05
CA ILE A 311 9.51 -7.58 29.88
C ILE A 311 8.36 -8.28 29.14
N MET A 312 7.48 -7.51 28.49
CA MET A 312 6.36 -8.05 27.72
C MET A 312 6.80 -9.02 26.62
N ILE A 313 7.93 -8.76 25.96
CA ILE A 313 8.47 -9.65 24.91
C ILE A 313 9.24 -10.82 25.53
N GLU A 314 9.88 -10.65 26.68
CA GLU A 314 10.59 -11.73 27.38
C GLU A 314 9.64 -12.83 27.87
N GLU A 315 8.43 -12.48 28.30
CA GLU A 315 7.37 -13.38 28.73
C GLU A 315 6.67 -14.14 27.59
N MET A 316 7.03 -13.85 26.33
CA MET A 316 6.47 -14.54 25.18
C MET A 316 7.18 -15.89 24.96
N ASP A 317 6.50 -16.96 25.34
CA ASP A 317 6.89 -18.37 25.13
C ASP A 317 6.69 -18.82 23.67
#